data_AF-A0A7V4MPC0-F1
#
_entry.id   AF-A0A7V4MPC0-F1
#
_cell.length_a   1.000
_cell.length_b   1.000
_cell.length_c   1.000
_cell.angle_alpha   90.00
_cell.angle_beta   90.00
_cell.angle_gamma   90.00
#
_symmetry.space_group_name_H-M   'P 1'
#
loop_
_entity.id
_entity.type
_entity.pdbx_description
1 polymer ?
#
loop_
_entity_poly.entity_id
_entity_poly.type
_entity_poly.pdbx_seq_one_letter_code
_entity_poly.pdbx_strand_id
1 'polypeptide(L)'
;MGPMGLSILQIVDSQETILSSGHFPASAGNSLEEKLGSMTKNPSFLYENIGSESKLTLQSRVSFAIEGLPLEAVGGLRVDNRFLLSLCPLKESILLLKTGTSYAGSITVNSISEVKDRTIIVNDKAYMVDSIALPFSGEGAPPNLLVLVEKPSAVSIRSLL
;
A
#
# COMPACT_ATOMS: atom_id res chain seq x y z
N MET A 1 5.37 -19.49 -9.69
CA MET A 1 4.58 -18.25 -9.78
C MET A 1 3.28 -18.49 -9.02
N GLY A 2 3.15 -17.95 -7.81
CA GLY A 2 1.90 -18.04 -7.05
C GLY A 2 0.84 -17.12 -7.66
N PRO A 3 -0.46 -17.30 -7.35
CA PRO A 3 -1.49 -16.35 -7.76
C PRO A 3 -1.04 -14.96 -7.33
N MET A 4 -1.01 -14.02 -8.29
CA MET A 4 -0.78 -12.61 -7.97
C MET A 4 -1.72 -12.25 -6.82
N GLY A 5 -1.18 -11.64 -5.75
CA GLY A 5 -1.98 -11.25 -4.60
C GLY A 5 -3.26 -10.55 -5.05
N LEU A 6 -4.35 -10.74 -4.30
CA LEU A 6 -5.71 -10.30 -4.63
C LEU A 6 -5.70 -8.99 -5.44
N SER A 7 -5.91 -9.15 -6.75
CA SER A 7 -5.91 -8.09 -7.73
C SER A 7 -7.35 -7.85 -8.13
N ILE A 8 -7.87 -6.68 -7.76
CA ILE A 8 -9.23 -6.26 -8.09
C ILE A 8 -9.18 -5.61 -9.46
N LEU A 9 -10.05 -6.01 -10.37
CA LEU A 9 -10.26 -5.33 -11.64
C LEU A 9 -11.77 -5.20 -11.87
N GLN A 10 -12.19 -3.98 -12.17
CA GLN A 10 -13.55 -3.59 -12.45
C GLN A 10 -13.55 -2.76 -13.74
N ILE A 11 -14.53 -2.98 -14.60
CA ILE A 11 -14.80 -2.15 -15.77
C ILE A 11 -16.09 -1.41 -15.51
N VAL A 12 -16.05 -0.08 -15.65
CA VAL A 12 -17.22 0.79 -15.51
C VAL A 12 -17.49 1.56 -16.80
N ASP A 13 -18.74 1.98 -16.97
CA ASP A 13 -19.13 2.94 -18.01
C ASP A 13 -18.95 4.40 -17.57
N SER A 14 -19.34 5.35 -18.42
CA SER A 14 -19.31 6.79 -18.12
C SER A 14 -20.22 7.25 -16.98
N GLN A 15 -21.16 6.40 -16.56
CA GLN A 15 -22.01 6.64 -15.39
C GLN A 15 -21.44 5.94 -14.14
N GLU A 16 -20.18 5.47 -14.22
CA GLU A 16 -19.48 4.77 -13.14
C GLU A 16 -20.19 3.47 -12.71
N THR A 17 -21.04 2.94 -13.58
CA THR A 17 -21.75 1.66 -13.38
C THR A 17 -20.85 0.52 -13.77
N ILE A 18 -20.72 -0.48 -12.88
CA ILE A 18 -19.91 -1.66 -13.09
C ILE A 18 -20.53 -2.53 -14.19
N LEU A 19 -19.80 -2.68 -15.29
CA LEU A 19 -20.12 -3.59 -16.38
C LEU A 19 -19.52 -4.98 -16.14
N SER A 20 -18.34 -5.04 -15.51
CA SER A 20 -17.63 -6.30 -15.24
C SER A 20 -16.76 -6.18 -14.00
N SER A 21 -16.61 -7.26 -13.23
CA SER A 21 -15.74 -7.33 -12.05
C SER A 21 -15.12 -8.71 -11.93
N GLY A 22 -13.79 -8.76 -11.78
CA GLY A 22 -13.05 -10.02 -11.59
C GLY A 22 -13.12 -10.59 -10.17
N HIS A 23 -13.61 -9.79 -9.21
CA HIS A 23 -13.52 -10.12 -7.78
C HIS A 23 -14.88 -10.43 -7.13
N PHE A 24 -15.99 -10.20 -7.85
CA PHE A 24 -17.36 -10.45 -7.40
C PHE A 24 -18.29 -10.87 -8.56
N PRO A 25 -18.96 -12.03 -8.46
CA PRO A 25 -20.04 -12.39 -9.38
C PRO A 25 -21.30 -11.51 -9.25
N ALA A 26 -21.43 -10.73 -8.17
CA ALA A 26 -22.68 -10.05 -7.79
C ALA A 26 -22.65 -8.51 -7.91
N SER A 27 -21.64 -7.93 -8.58
CA SER A 27 -21.45 -6.47 -8.59
C SER A 27 -21.72 -5.79 -9.93
N ALA A 28 -22.00 -6.54 -11.00
CA ALA A 28 -22.41 -5.93 -12.27
C ALA A 28 -23.76 -5.19 -12.07
N GLY A 29 -23.81 -3.92 -12.47
CA GLY A 29 -24.94 -3.02 -12.24
C GLY A 29 -24.86 -2.15 -10.98
N ASN A 30 -23.87 -2.34 -10.10
CA ASN A 30 -23.62 -1.42 -8.97
C ASN A 30 -22.77 -0.22 -9.42
N SER A 31 -22.84 0.89 -8.68
CA SER A 31 -22.04 2.09 -8.94
C SER A 31 -20.71 2.09 -8.17
N LEU A 32 -19.66 2.67 -8.76
CA LEU A 32 -18.39 3.00 -8.10
C LEU A 32 -18.23 4.48 -7.77
N GLU A 33 -19.30 5.28 -7.84
CA GLU A 33 -19.25 6.74 -7.71
C GLU A 33 -18.52 7.23 -6.45
N GLU A 34 -18.82 6.64 -5.29
CA GLU A 34 -18.14 7.01 -4.04
C GLU A 34 -16.64 6.70 -4.08
N LYS A 35 -16.27 5.53 -4.60
CA LYS A 35 -14.87 5.11 -4.73
C LYS A 35 -14.13 6.03 -5.71
N LEU A 36 -14.70 6.27 -6.90
CA LEU A 36 -14.06 7.08 -7.94
C LEU A 36 -14.01 8.56 -7.56
N GLY A 37 -15.05 9.07 -6.89
CA GLY A 37 -15.06 10.40 -6.31
C GLY A 37 -13.99 10.60 -5.23
N SER A 38 -13.69 9.57 -4.43
CA SER A 38 -12.62 9.64 -3.44
C SER A 38 -11.21 9.65 -4.07
N MET A 39 -11.03 9.04 -5.26
CA MET A 39 -9.75 8.89 -5.94
C MET A 39 -9.26 10.20 -6.58
N THR A 40 -8.87 11.16 -5.74
CA THR A 40 -8.32 12.47 -6.17
C THR A 40 -6.91 12.41 -6.77
N LYS A 41 -6.23 11.25 -6.66
CA LYS A 41 -4.90 10.97 -7.20
C LYS A 41 -4.93 9.66 -7.98
N ASN A 42 -4.05 9.52 -8.96
CA ASN A 42 -3.90 8.28 -9.73
C ASN A 42 -2.40 8.00 -9.98
N PRO A 43 -1.82 6.93 -9.39
CA PRO A 43 -2.46 5.95 -8.50
C PRO A 43 -2.75 6.52 -7.10
N SER A 44 -3.63 5.86 -6.35
CA SER A 44 -3.97 6.24 -4.96
C SER A 44 -4.10 5.04 -4.04
N PHE A 45 -3.75 5.23 -2.78
CA PHE A 45 -4.02 4.27 -1.71
C PHE A 45 -5.39 4.54 -1.08
N LEU A 46 -6.17 3.49 -0.85
CA LEU A 46 -7.45 3.59 -0.15
C LEU A 46 -7.79 2.30 0.59
N TYR A 47 -8.66 2.40 1.60
CA TYR A 47 -9.15 1.22 2.30
C TYR A 47 -10.38 0.68 1.57
N GLU A 48 -10.34 -0.60 1.21
CA GLU A 48 -11.46 -1.31 0.57
C GLU A 48 -11.94 -2.46 1.45
N ASN A 49 -13.25 -2.66 1.45
CA ASN A 49 -13.85 -3.83 2.06
C ASN A 49 -13.70 -5.02 1.09
N ILE A 50 -12.81 -5.95 1.42
CA ILE A 50 -12.63 -7.21 0.69
C ILE A 50 -13.18 -8.33 1.59
N GLY A 51 -14.38 -8.81 1.28
CA GLY A 51 -15.13 -9.70 2.16
C GLY A 51 -15.60 -8.94 3.41
N SER A 52 -15.28 -9.45 4.61
CA SER A 52 -15.62 -8.82 5.89
C SER A 52 -14.52 -7.93 6.45
N GLU A 53 -13.43 -7.70 5.71
CA GLU A 53 -12.25 -7.00 6.21
C GLU A 53 -11.96 -5.74 5.40
N SER A 54 -11.70 -4.63 6.09
CA SER A 54 -11.14 -3.41 5.49
C SER A 54 -9.64 -3.59 5.27
N LYS A 55 -9.18 -3.46 4.02
CA LYS A 55 -7.79 -3.67 3.61
C LYS A 55 -7.28 -2.47 2.82
N LEU A 56 -6.04 -2.07 3.07
CA LEU A 56 -5.37 -1.06 2.26
C LEU A 56 -5.06 -1.63 0.87
N THR A 57 -5.42 -0.90 -0.17
CA THR A 57 -5.10 -1.24 -1.57
C THR A 57 -4.47 -0.07 -2.28
N LEU A 58 -3.59 -0.37 -3.24
CA LEU A 58 -3.05 0.57 -4.21
C LEU A 58 -3.90 0.49 -5.47
N GLN A 59 -4.72 1.50 -5.71
CA GLN A 59 -5.65 1.60 -6.83
C GLN A 59 -5.09 2.46 -7.95
N SER A 60 -5.45 2.09 -9.17
CA SER A 60 -5.18 2.82 -10.40
C SER A 60 -6.41 2.79 -11.30
N ARG A 61 -6.56 3.85 -12.11
CA ARG A 61 -7.66 4.03 -13.06
C ARG A 61 -7.08 4.29 -14.45
N VAL A 62 -7.64 3.65 -15.47
CA VAL A 62 -7.29 3.87 -16.87
C VAL A 62 -8.57 3.97 -17.69
N SER A 63 -8.76 5.10 -18.37
CA SER A 63 -9.86 5.28 -19.31
C SER A 63 -9.51 4.68 -20.67
N PHE A 64 -10.49 4.05 -21.32
CA PHE A 64 -10.39 3.48 -22.66
C PHE A 64 -11.74 3.57 -23.39
N ALA A 65 -11.80 3.15 -24.65
CA ALA A 65 -13.06 3.13 -25.40
C ALA A 65 -13.18 1.89 -26.28
N ILE A 66 -14.41 1.40 -26.45
CA ILE A 66 -14.76 0.33 -27.40
C ILE A 66 -15.87 0.87 -28.30
N GLU A 67 -15.64 0.92 -29.61
CA GLU A 67 -16.63 1.46 -30.58
C GLU A 67 -17.13 2.87 -30.22
N GLY A 68 -16.25 3.71 -29.64
CA GLY A 68 -16.59 5.07 -29.20
C GLY A 68 -17.32 5.16 -27.85
N LEU A 69 -17.64 4.02 -27.20
CA LEU A 69 -18.20 4.00 -25.86
C LEU A 69 -17.07 4.23 -24.83
N PRO A 70 -17.11 5.31 -24.04
CA PRO A 70 -16.12 5.57 -23.00
C PRO A 70 -16.29 4.60 -21.84
N LEU A 71 -15.20 3.95 -21.46
CA LEU A 71 -15.12 2.96 -20.41
C LEU A 71 -13.91 3.23 -19.52
N GLU A 72 -13.91 2.67 -18.33
CA GLU A 72 -12.76 2.78 -17.43
C GLU A 72 -12.47 1.47 -16.73
N ALA A 73 -11.19 1.12 -16.72
CA ALA A 73 -10.65 0.03 -15.95
C ALA A 73 -10.14 0.58 -14.62
N VAL A 74 -10.74 0.10 -13.53
CA VAL A 74 -10.39 0.46 -12.17
C VAL A 74 -9.87 -0.80 -11.51
N GLY A 75 -8.64 -0.77 -11.04
CA GLY A 75 -8.06 -1.93 -10.42
C GLY A 75 -6.99 -1.60 -9.43
N GLY A 76 -6.66 -2.58 -8.60
CA GLY A 76 -5.63 -2.38 -7.60
C GLY A 76 -5.15 -3.65 -6.94
N LEU A 77 -4.10 -3.44 -6.15
CA LEU A 77 -3.37 -4.49 -5.46
C LEU A 77 -3.52 -4.30 -3.96
N ARG A 78 -3.81 -5.39 -3.24
CA ARG A 78 -3.76 -5.37 -1.79
C ARG A 78 -2.34 -5.07 -1.30
N VAL A 79 -2.24 -4.12 -0.38
CA VAL A 79 -0.99 -3.78 0.33
C VAL A 79 -0.88 -4.68 1.55
N ASP A 80 -0.25 -5.83 1.38
CA ASP A 80 0.05 -6.79 2.46
C ASP A 80 1.57 -6.99 2.65
N ASN A 81 1.96 -7.85 3.58
CA ASN A 81 3.38 -8.13 3.82
C ASN A 81 4.08 -8.66 2.56
N ARG A 82 3.39 -9.40 1.67
CA ARG A 82 3.99 -9.89 0.42
C ARG A 82 4.26 -8.74 -0.55
N PHE A 83 3.31 -7.81 -0.68
CA PHE A 83 3.51 -6.57 -1.43
C PHE A 83 4.71 -5.79 -0.90
N LEU A 84 4.79 -5.56 0.42
CA LEU A 84 5.91 -4.83 1.04
C LEU A 84 7.25 -5.54 0.82
N LEU A 85 7.30 -6.87 0.96
CA LEU A 85 8.50 -7.66 0.68
C LEU A 85 8.94 -7.57 -0.78
N SER A 86 7.99 -7.44 -1.73
CA SER A 86 8.30 -7.27 -3.14
C SER A 86 8.87 -5.89 -3.48
N LEU A 87 8.61 -4.89 -2.62
CA LEU A 87 9.12 -3.53 -2.77
C LEU A 87 10.51 -3.34 -2.18
N CYS A 88 10.99 -4.23 -1.31
CA CYS A 88 12.28 -4.07 -0.62
C CYS A 88 13.42 -3.90 -1.64
N PRO A 89 13.98 -2.68 -1.80
CA PRO A 89 14.92 -2.39 -2.87
C PRO A 89 16.32 -2.95 -2.58
N LEU A 90 16.63 -3.20 -1.30
CA LEU A 90 17.95 -3.64 -0.82
C LEU A 90 17.80 -4.76 0.22
N LYS A 91 18.70 -5.74 0.19
CA LYS A 91 18.73 -6.87 1.16
C LYS A 91 18.80 -6.42 2.63
N GLU A 92 19.32 -5.23 2.88
CA GLU A 92 19.56 -4.68 4.21
C GLU A 92 18.53 -3.61 4.62
N SER A 93 17.52 -3.38 3.78
CA SER A 93 16.43 -2.44 4.07
C SER A 93 15.20 -3.16 4.61
N ILE A 94 14.56 -2.55 5.60
CA ILE A 94 13.32 -3.00 6.20
C ILE A 94 12.23 -1.99 5.81
N LEU A 95 11.13 -2.49 5.28
CA LEU A 95 9.95 -1.67 4.98
C LEU A 95 8.87 -1.92 6.03
N LEU A 96 8.42 -0.84 6.66
CA LEU A 96 7.28 -0.85 7.57
C LEU A 96 6.20 0.10 7.03
N LEU A 97 5.01 -0.42 6.80
CA LEU A 97 3.79 0.35 6.60
C LEU A 97 3.23 0.75 7.97
N LYS A 98 3.18 2.05 8.24
CA LYS A 98 2.53 2.63 9.41
C LYS A 98 1.12 3.08 9.07
N THR A 99 0.13 2.60 9.81
CA THR A 99 -1.28 2.99 9.71
C THR A 99 -1.79 3.36 11.09
N GLY A 100 -1.92 4.65 11.38
CA GLY A 100 -2.22 5.12 12.73
C GLY A 100 -1.15 4.67 13.73
N THR A 101 -1.53 3.83 14.68
CA THR A 101 -0.65 3.23 15.71
C THR A 101 -0.11 1.85 15.33
N SER A 102 -0.63 1.24 14.27
CA SER A 102 -0.26 -0.11 13.82
C SER A 102 0.87 -0.08 12.80
N TYR A 103 1.68 -1.14 12.80
CA TYR A 103 2.80 -1.34 11.88
C TYR A 103 2.69 -2.72 11.23
N ALA A 104 2.87 -2.80 9.92
CA ALA A 104 2.97 -4.03 9.15
C ALA A 104 4.22 -3.98 8.28
N GLY A 105 4.93 -5.08 8.06
CA GLY A 105 6.17 -5.02 7.29
C GLY A 105 6.93 -6.33 7.21
N SER A 106 8.18 -6.22 6.75
CA SER A 106 9.09 -7.35 6.56
C SER A 106 9.61 -7.96 7.87
N ILE A 107 9.41 -7.27 9.00
CA ILE A 107 9.77 -7.75 10.33
C ILE A 107 8.55 -7.68 11.27
N THR A 108 8.51 -8.57 12.26
CA THR A 108 7.56 -8.48 13.37
C THR A 108 7.98 -7.34 14.31
N VAL A 109 7.07 -6.43 14.60
CA VAL A 109 7.31 -5.30 15.52
C VAL A 109 6.71 -5.63 16.89
N ASN A 110 7.56 -5.85 17.88
CA ASN A 110 7.16 -6.08 19.29
C ASN A 110 7.26 -4.78 20.11
N SER A 111 8.26 -3.95 19.80
CA SER A 111 8.46 -2.62 20.38
C SER A 111 8.92 -1.65 19.31
N ILE A 112 8.47 -0.39 19.40
CA ILE A 112 8.83 0.67 18.46
C ILE A 112 8.85 2.02 19.17
N SER A 113 9.90 2.81 18.95
CA SER A 113 9.97 4.19 19.43
C SER A 113 9.31 5.16 18.45
N GLU A 114 9.10 6.39 18.90
CA GLU A 114 8.87 7.50 17.98
C GLU A 114 10.13 7.76 17.12
N VAL A 115 9.92 8.35 15.94
CA VAL A 115 11.00 8.79 15.07
C VAL A 115 11.58 10.08 15.63
N LYS A 116 12.88 10.09 15.93
CA LYS A 116 13.61 11.28 16.39
C LYS A 116 14.92 11.38 15.64
N ASP A 117 15.21 12.56 15.07
CA ASP A 117 16.47 12.82 14.35
C ASP A 117 16.80 11.72 13.31
N ARG A 118 15.81 11.36 12.48
CA ARG A 118 15.88 10.27 11.48
C ARG A 118 16.29 8.91 12.06
N THR A 119 16.02 8.70 13.35
CA THR A 119 16.32 7.46 14.07
C THR A 119 15.03 6.87 14.62
N ILE A 120 14.92 5.55 14.54
CA ILE A 120 13.85 4.79 15.17
C ILE A 120 14.45 3.55 15.84
N ILE A 121 13.91 3.18 17.00
CA ILE A 121 14.26 1.93 17.68
C ILE A 121 13.13 0.96 17.42
N VAL A 122 13.45 -0.21 16.87
CA VAL A 122 12.50 -1.31 16.64
C VAL A 122 13.08 -2.58 17.23
N ASN A 123 12.36 -3.24 18.14
CA ASN A 123 12.82 -4.43 18.86
C ASN A 123 14.23 -4.24 19.44
N ASP A 124 14.45 -3.12 20.14
CA ASP A 124 15.70 -2.75 20.82
C ASP A 124 16.91 -2.54 19.89
N LYS A 125 16.70 -2.47 18.57
CA LYS A 125 17.72 -2.13 17.58
C LYS A 125 17.47 -0.74 16.98
N ALA A 126 18.54 0.01 16.78
CA ALA A 126 18.48 1.36 16.21
C ALA A 126 18.64 1.34 14.68
N TYR A 127 17.73 2.00 13.99
CA TYR A 127 17.73 2.14 12.53
C TYR A 127 17.78 3.62 12.15
N MET A 128 18.42 3.91 11.02
CA MET A 128 18.12 5.12 10.26
C MET A 128 16.76 4.92 9.60
N VAL A 129 15.95 5.96 9.58
CA VAL A 129 14.60 5.90 8.99
C VAL A 129 14.33 7.09 8.10
N ASP A 130 13.72 6.81 6.96
CA ASP A 130 13.05 7.80 6.12
C ASP A 130 11.55 7.46 6.01
N SER A 131 10.71 8.47 5.78
CA SER A 131 9.27 8.33 5.72
C SER A 131 8.74 8.85 4.40
N ILE A 132 8.01 7.98 3.69
CA ILE A 132 7.38 8.29 2.41
C ILE A 132 5.87 8.36 2.66
N ALA A 133 5.31 9.56 2.46
CA ALA A 133 3.87 9.76 2.46
C ALA A 133 3.25 9.11 1.24
N LEU A 134 2.28 8.21 1.46
CA LEU A 134 1.57 7.56 0.36
C LEU A 134 0.45 8.47 -0.16
N PRO A 135 0.15 8.47 -1.48
CA PRO A 135 -0.95 9.23 -2.06
C PRO A 135 -2.29 8.61 -1.63
N PHE A 136 -2.71 8.87 -0.39
CA PHE A 136 -3.91 8.33 0.21
C PHE A 136 -5.13 9.19 -0.09
N SER A 137 -6.23 8.52 -0.44
CA SER A 137 -7.49 9.11 -0.88
C SER A 137 -8.69 8.71 -0.01
N GLY A 138 -8.48 7.87 1.01
CA GLY A 138 -9.54 7.40 1.90
C GLY A 138 -9.73 8.27 3.14
N GLU A 139 -10.63 7.85 4.01
CA GLU A 139 -10.84 8.46 5.32
C GLU A 139 -9.87 7.90 6.38
N GLY A 140 -9.60 8.70 7.42
CA GLY A 140 -8.78 8.32 8.56
C GLY A 140 -7.30 8.71 8.45
N ALA A 141 -6.46 8.06 9.26
CA ALA A 141 -5.03 8.38 9.32
C ALA A 141 -4.32 7.88 8.04
N PRO A 142 -3.65 8.76 7.28
CA PRO A 142 -3.01 8.36 6.04
C PRO A 142 -1.85 7.39 6.33
N PRO A 143 -1.76 6.29 5.56
CA PRO A 143 -0.65 5.36 5.67
C PRO A 143 0.67 6.03 5.26
N ASN A 144 1.74 5.69 5.97
CA ASN A 144 3.10 6.11 5.63
C ASN A 144 3.99 4.88 5.50
N LEU A 145 4.89 4.91 4.52
CA LEU A 145 5.90 3.87 4.36
C LEU A 145 7.19 4.34 5.02
N LEU A 146 7.67 3.58 6.00
CA LEU A 146 8.95 3.80 6.65
C LEU A 146 9.99 2.88 6.01
N VAL A 147 11.11 3.48 5.59
CA VAL A 147 12.28 2.77 5.06
C VAL A 147 13.35 2.80 6.13
N LEU A 148 13.66 1.63 6.68
CA LEU A 148 14.61 1.45 7.77
C LEU A 148 15.89 0.83 7.21
N VAL A 149 17.03 1.37 7.61
CA VAL A 149 18.36 0.80 7.35
C VAL A 149 19.07 0.69 8.69
N GLU A 150 19.67 -0.47 8.96
CA GLU A 150 20.41 -0.67 10.22
C GLU A 150 21.51 0.38 10.30
N LYS A 151 21.60 1.09 11.44
CA LYS A 151 22.72 2.00 11.64
C LYS A 151 24.00 1.16 11.60
N PRO A 152 25.03 1.55 10.83
CA PRO A 152 26.31 0.89 10.94
C PRO A 152 26.70 0.93 12.41
N SER A 153 26.87 -0.25 13.01
CA SER A 153 27.45 -0.34 14.33
C SER A 153 28.79 0.36 14.22
N ALA A 154 29.11 1.27 15.14
CA ALA A 154 30.48 1.75 15.29
C ALA A 154 31.33 0.54 15.74
N VAL A 155 31.65 -0.37 14.83
CA VAL A 155 32.66 -1.38 15.06
C VAL A 155 33.95 -0.61 15.21
N SER A 156 34.45 -0.67 16.44
CA SER A 156 35.66 -0.07 16.93
C SER A 156 36.76 -0.11 15.86
N ILE A 157 37.25 1.06 15.43
CA ILE A 157 38.47 1.19 14.61
C ILE A 157 39.68 0.48 15.28
N ARG A 158 39.56 0.07 16.55
CA ARG A 158 40.54 -0.74 17.28
C ARG A 158 40.53 -2.25 16.96
N SER A 159 39.66 -2.78 16.11
CA SER A 159 39.75 -4.18 15.66
C SER A 159 40.46 -4.34 14.31
N LEU A 160 41.00 -3.25 13.75
CA LEU A 160 41.76 -3.22 12.50
C LEU A 160 43.16 -2.59 12.66
N LEU A 161 43.63 -2.41 13.89
CA LEU A 161 45.00 -2.04 14.26
C LEU A 161 45.53 -3.07 15.26
#